data_AF-A0A0C9TDB4-F1
#
_entry.id   AF-A0A0C9TDB4-F1
#
_cell.length_a   1.000
_cell.length_b   1.000
_cell.length_c   1.000
_cell.angle_alpha   90.00
_cell.angle_beta   90.00
_cell.angle_gamma   90.00
#
_symmetry.space_group_name_H-M   'P 1'
#
loop_
_entity.id
_entity.type
_entity.pdbx_description
1 polymer ?
#
loop_
_entity_poly.entity_id
_entity_poly.type
_entity_poly.pdbx_seq_one_letter_code
_entity_poly.pdbx_strand_id
1 'polypeptide(L)'
;MDYALCPTLGKLEGMLRAAIIYDIACQFNVHFGARVSRSNYLKFSNTIQIIWGIGLFHIHGHQDVCLSRYSPDLIPGIGKVDGEVLETLWSQLNEICGSTRSMTAAHRQEVLNDHMLDSNRKKMLNIGEVE
;
A
#
# COMPACT_ATOMS: atom_id res chain seq x y z
N MET A 1 8.94 -3.33 -7.52
CA MET A 1 7.47 -3.27 -7.40
C MET A 1 6.77 -4.29 -8.29
N ASP A 2 7.04 -4.35 -9.61
CA ASP A 2 6.36 -5.29 -10.53
C ASP A 2 6.34 -6.76 -10.05
N TYR A 3 7.48 -7.27 -9.56
CA TYR A 3 7.60 -8.64 -9.03
C TYR A 3 6.80 -8.91 -7.75
N ALA A 4 6.47 -7.88 -6.97
CA ALA A 4 5.55 -8.01 -5.83
C ALA A 4 4.09 -7.84 -6.28
N LEU A 5 3.87 -6.93 -7.22
CA LEU A 5 2.53 -6.55 -7.67
C LEU A 5 1.87 -7.62 -8.55
N CYS A 6 2.54 -8.12 -9.59
CA CYS A 6 1.93 -9.05 -10.54
C CYS A 6 1.47 -10.36 -9.89
N PRO A 7 2.26 -11.02 -9.02
CA PRO A 7 1.77 -12.19 -8.29
C PRO A 7 0.59 -11.86 -7.36
N THR A 8 0.57 -10.68 -6.76
CA THR A 8 -0.56 -10.23 -5.91
C THR A 8 -1.81 -10.05 -6.75
N LEU A 9 -1.73 -9.39 -7.90
CA LEU A 9 -2.84 -9.27 -8.85
C LEU A 9 -3.29 -10.64 -9.37
N GLY A 10 -2.37 -11.59 -9.57
CA GLY A 10 -2.69 -12.97 -9.92
C GLY A 10 -3.54 -13.68 -8.86
N LYS A 11 -3.37 -13.35 -7.58
CA LYS A 11 -4.21 -13.89 -6.49
C LYS A 11 -5.60 -13.26 -6.42
N LEU A 12 -5.83 -12.14 -7.12
CA LEU A 12 -7.13 -11.47 -7.20
C LEU A 12 -7.93 -11.90 -8.44
N GLU A 13 -7.59 -13.04 -9.03
CA GLU A 13 -8.33 -13.59 -10.18
C GLU A 13 -9.83 -13.72 -9.86
N GLY A 14 -10.67 -13.26 -10.79
CA GLY A 14 -12.12 -13.17 -10.60
C GLY A 14 -12.62 -11.81 -10.06
N MET A 15 -11.73 -10.96 -9.54
CA MET A 15 -12.09 -9.57 -9.22
C MET A 15 -12.14 -8.70 -10.48
N LEU A 16 -13.12 -7.80 -10.55
CA LEU A 16 -13.25 -6.87 -11.68
C LEU A 16 -12.28 -5.70 -11.60
N ARG A 17 -11.97 -5.23 -10.39
CA ARG A 17 -11.17 -4.02 -10.15
C ARG A 17 -10.23 -4.22 -8.98
N ALA A 18 -9.01 -3.70 -9.11
CA ALA A 18 -8.03 -3.63 -8.04
C ALA A 18 -7.48 -2.20 -7.96
N ALA A 19 -7.57 -1.57 -6.79
CA ALA A 19 -6.95 -0.28 -6.53
C ALA A 19 -5.53 -0.49 -6.01
N ILE A 20 -4.57 0.19 -6.64
CA ILE A 20 -3.17 0.22 -6.23
C ILE A 20 -2.85 1.66 -5.86
N ILE A 21 -2.65 1.89 -4.57
CA ILE A 21 -2.20 3.18 -4.06
C ILE A 21 -0.68 3.10 -3.90
N TYR A 22 0.04 4.00 -4.55
CA TYR A 22 1.49 4.05 -4.50
C TYR A 22 1.97 5.49 -4.70
N ASP A 23 2.95 5.94 -3.92
CA ASP A 23 3.35 7.34 -3.83
C ASP A 23 3.69 7.93 -5.20
N ILE A 24 4.43 7.17 -6.01
CA ILE A 24 4.83 7.57 -7.36
C ILE A 24 3.99 6.90 -8.45
N ALA A 25 2.73 6.54 -8.16
CA ALA A 25 1.87 5.86 -9.11
C ALA A 25 1.80 6.59 -10.46
N CYS A 26 1.73 7.93 -10.47
CA CYS A 26 1.66 8.74 -11.68
C CYS A 26 2.83 8.56 -12.65
N GLN A 27 4.01 8.18 -12.15
CA GLN A 27 5.18 7.87 -12.98
C GLN A 27 5.29 6.37 -13.23
N PHE A 28 5.04 5.56 -12.20
CA PHE A 28 5.20 4.12 -12.24
C PHE A 28 4.28 3.44 -13.25
N ASN A 29 3.01 3.88 -13.32
CA ASN A 29 1.99 3.23 -14.15
C ASN A 29 2.20 3.43 -15.65
N VAL A 30 2.87 4.53 -16.06
CA VAL A 30 3.01 4.95 -17.46
C VAL A 30 3.58 3.84 -18.35
N HIS A 31 4.55 3.08 -17.81
CA HIS A 31 5.20 1.99 -18.52
C HIS A 31 4.87 0.61 -17.95
N PHE A 32 3.95 0.50 -16.98
CA PHE A 32 3.66 -0.75 -16.30
C PHE A 32 3.24 -1.85 -17.28
N GLY A 33 2.28 -1.57 -18.16
CA GLY A 33 1.82 -2.54 -19.17
C GLY A 33 2.95 -3.03 -20.09
N ALA A 34 3.83 -2.13 -20.54
CA ALA A 34 4.97 -2.48 -21.38
C ALA A 34 6.03 -3.30 -20.65
N ARG A 35 6.25 -3.04 -19.34
CA ARG A 35 7.16 -3.85 -18.52
C ARG A 35 6.62 -5.26 -18.33
N VAL A 36 5.32 -5.39 -18.06
CA VAL A 36 4.64 -6.68 -17.92
C VAL A 36 4.70 -7.46 -19.24
N SER A 37 4.36 -6.84 -20.37
CA SER A 37 4.32 -7.53 -21.66
C SER A 37 5.68 -8.02 -22.16
N ARG A 38 6.77 -7.37 -21.75
CA ARG A 38 8.15 -7.75 -22.13
C ARG A 38 8.74 -8.86 -21.27
N SER A 39 8.10 -9.20 -20.15
CA SER A 39 8.62 -10.18 -19.20
C SER A 39 7.85 -11.49 -19.26
N ASN A 40 8.58 -12.60 -19.35
CA ASN A 40 7.97 -13.93 -19.27
C ASN A 40 7.53 -14.32 -17.85
N TYR A 41 7.93 -13.55 -16.84
CA TYR A 41 7.72 -13.85 -15.42
C TYR A 41 6.64 -12.99 -14.77
N LEU A 42 6.29 -11.86 -15.39
CA LEU A 42 5.27 -10.95 -14.86
C LEU A 42 3.93 -11.28 -15.52
N LYS A 43 3.07 -12.00 -14.79
CA LYS A 43 1.74 -12.40 -15.29
C LYS A 43 0.68 -12.15 -14.21
N PHE A 44 -0.48 -11.69 -14.65
CA PHE A 44 -1.71 -11.59 -13.86
C PHE A 44 -2.91 -11.61 -14.82
N SER A 45 -4.13 -11.76 -14.30
CA SER A 45 -5.31 -11.82 -15.15
C SER A 45 -5.56 -10.51 -15.89
N ASN A 46 -5.74 -10.59 -17.21
CA ASN A 46 -6.14 -9.45 -18.05
C ASN A 46 -7.57 -8.96 -17.76
N THR A 47 -8.34 -9.68 -16.95
CA THR A 47 -9.72 -9.31 -16.59
C THR A 47 -9.77 -8.26 -15.48
N ILE A 48 -8.67 -8.04 -14.75
CA ILE A 48 -8.64 -7.09 -13.63
C ILE A 48 -8.34 -5.69 -14.17
N GLN A 49 -9.28 -4.76 -13.95
CA GLN A 49 -9.02 -3.35 -14.18
C GLN A 49 -8.21 -2.77 -13.00
N ILE A 50 -7.00 -2.31 -13.29
CA ILE A 50 -6.16 -1.65 -12.31
C ILE A 50 -6.54 -0.18 -12.23
N ILE A 51 -6.82 0.29 -11.02
CA ILE A 51 -7.02 1.70 -10.69
C ILE A 51 -5.79 2.18 -9.91
N TRP A 52 -5.19 3.27 -10.34
CA TRP A 52 -4.01 3.82 -9.71
C TRP A 52 -4.39 5.00 -8.82
N GLY A 53 -3.87 5.02 -7.60
CA GLY A 53 -3.99 6.14 -6.67
C GLY A 53 -2.63 6.51 -6.08
N ILE A 54 -2.54 7.69 -5.50
CA ILE A 54 -1.40 8.18 -4.73
C ILE A 54 -1.92 8.51 -3.33
N GLY A 55 -1.19 8.18 -2.27
CA GLY A 55 -1.65 8.49 -0.91
C GLY A 55 -1.95 9.99 -0.71
N LEU A 56 -2.92 10.30 0.15
CA LEU A 56 -3.42 11.67 0.36
C LEU A 56 -2.35 12.59 0.93
N PHE A 57 -1.35 12.08 1.65
CA PHE A 57 -0.24 12.90 2.11
C PHE A 57 0.69 13.24 0.94
N HIS A 58 0.99 12.25 0.10
CA HIS A 58 1.92 12.40 -1.03
C HIS A 58 1.34 13.18 -2.21
N ILE A 59 0.03 13.11 -2.48
CA ILE A 59 -0.59 13.68 -3.69
C ILE A 59 -0.34 15.18 -3.85
N HIS A 60 -0.22 15.91 -2.74
CA HIS A 60 0.04 17.36 -2.75
C HIS A 60 1.48 17.72 -3.15
N GLY A 61 2.41 16.77 -3.11
CA GLY A 61 3.78 16.93 -3.61
C GLY A 61 3.92 16.70 -5.12
N HIS A 62 2.84 16.30 -5.79
CA HIS A 62 2.83 16.01 -7.23
C HIS A 62 2.32 17.21 -8.04
N GLN A 63 2.39 17.11 -9.37
CA GLN A 63 1.82 18.12 -10.27
C GLN A 63 0.31 18.26 -10.05
N ASP A 64 -0.25 19.45 -10.24
CA ASP A 64 -1.69 19.75 -10.03
C ASP A 64 -2.63 18.75 -10.72
N VAL A 65 -2.27 18.31 -11.93
CA VAL A 65 -3.05 17.33 -12.69
C VAL A 65 -3.19 15.99 -11.95
N CYS A 66 -2.22 15.62 -11.10
CA CYS A 66 -2.22 14.38 -10.35
C CYS A 66 -3.34 14.34 -9.32
N LEU A 67 -3.68 15.47 -8.69
CA LEU A 67 -4.77 15.53 -7.71
C LEU A 67 -6.06 14.98 -8.31
N SER A 68 -6.47 15.50 -9.46
CA SER A 68 -7.70 15.07 -10.15
C SER A 68 -7.67 13.62 -10.66
N ARG A 69 -6.48 13.06 -10.91
CA ARG A 69 -6.30 11.74 -11.54
C ARG A 69 -6.05 10.60 -10.55
N TYR A 70 -5.39 10.89 -9.44
CA TYR A 70 -4.84 9.88 -8.53
C TYR A 70 -5.24 10.09 -7.08
N SER A 71 -5.91 11.19 -6.71
CA SER A 71 -6.39 11.37 -5.34
C SER A 71 -7.42 10.29 -4.97
N PRO A 72 -7.21 9.54 -3.87
CA PRO A 72 -8.15 8.53 -3.40
C PRO A 72 -9.56 9.09 -3.18
N ASP A 73 -9.67 10.34 -2.73
CA ASP A 73 -10.95 11.03 -2.51
C ASP A 73 -11.76 11.25 -3.80
N LEU A 74 -11.10 11.17 -4.96
CA LEU A 74 -11.72 11.40 -6.26
C LEU A 74 -11.87 10.11 -7.08
N ILE A 75 -11.48 8.94 -6.53
CA ILE A 75 -11.56 7.65 -7.22
C ILE A 75 -12.87 6.93 -6.85
N PRO A 76 -13.79 6.70 -7.80
CA PRO A 76 -15.06 6.06 -7.48
C PRO A 76 -14.91 4.58 -7.09
N GLY A 77 -15.46 4.22 -5.93
CA GLY A 77 -15.62 2.83 -5.50
C GLY A 77 -14.47 2.25 -4.69
N ILE A 78 -13.50 3.06 -4.25
CA ILE A 78 -12.44 2.63 -3.32
C ILE A 78 -12.74 2.94 -1.84
N GLY A 79 -13.85 3.64 -1.57
CA GLY A 79 -14.22 4.07 -0.22
C GLY A 79 -13.38 5.25 0.28
N LYS A 80 -13.52 5.59 1.56
CA LYS A 80 -12.66 6.60 2.21
C LYS A 80 -11.38 5.91 2.68
N VAL A 81 -10.29 6.15 1.96
CA VAL A 81 -8.97 5.60 2.27
C VAL A 81 -7.93 6.69 2.05
N ASP A 82 -7.02 6.85 3.01
CA ASP A 82 -5.93 7.82 2.90
C ASP A 82 -4.77 7.31 2.04
N GLY A 83 -4.56 5.99 2.00
CA GLY A 83 -3.42 5.38 1.33
C GLY A 83 -2.12 5.41 2.14
N GLU A 84 -2.16 5.88 3.38
CA GLU A 84 -0.98 6.19 4.21
C GLU A 84 -0.86 5.28 5.45
N VAL A 85 -1.64 4.20 5.49
CA VAL A 85 -1.75 3.33 6.67
C VAL A 85 -0.41 2.77 7.15
N LEU A 86 0.55 2.53 6.26
CA LEU A 86 1.86 2.01 6.65
C LEU A 86 2.72 3.09 7.31
N GLU A 87 2.68 4.33 6.81
CA GLU A 87 3.53 5.42 7.28
C GLU A 87 3.03 5.99 8.61
N THR A 88 1.71 6.08 8.77
CA THR A 88 1.09 6.51 10.03
C THR A 88 1.45 5.59 11.20
N LEU A 89 1.66 4.29 10.95
CA LEU A 89 2.09 3.32 11.97
C LEU A 89 3.55 3.50 12.41
N TRP A 90 4.38 4.21 11.63
CA TRP A 90 5.76 4.50 12.04
C TRP A 90 5.81 5.39 13.27
N SER A 91 4.79 6.20 13.53
CA SER A 91 4.69 7.01 14.76
C SER A 91 4.80 6.13 16.01
N GLN A 92 4.04 5.03 16.07
CA GLN A 92 4.06 4.08 17.18
C GLN A 92 5.38 3.30 17.24
N LEU A 93 5.93 2.92 16.08
CA LEU A 93 7.22 2.20 16.03
C LEU A 93 8.40 3.08 16.42
N ASN A 94 8.32 4.40 16.22
CA ASN A 94 9.38 5.33 16.61
C ASN A 94 9.58 5.36 18.13
N GLU A 95 8.52 5.18 18.92
CA GLU A 95 8.60 5.16 20.39
C GLU A 95 9.50 4.02 20.90
N ILE A 96 9.47 2.86 20.24
CA ILE A 96 10.27 1.68 20.58
C ILE A 96 11.58 1.59 19.79
N CYS A 97 11.80 2.49 18.84
CA CYS A 97 13.00 2.48 18.00
C CYS A 97 14.26 2.65 18.85
N GLY A 98 14.21 3.46 19.90
CA GLY A 98 15.33 3.69 20.82
C GLY A 98 15.73 2.43 21.60
N SER A 99 14.77 1.76 22.23
CA SER A 99 15.02 0.56 23.05
C SER A 99 15.51 -0.62 22.22
N THR A 100 15.14 -0.68 20.94
CA THR A 100 15.54 -1.76 20.03
C THR A 100 16.92 -1.57 19.38
N ARG A 101 17.61 -0.43 19.59
CA ARG A 101 18.90 -0.13 18.92
C ARG A 101 20.05 -1.04 19.33
N SER A 102 20.11 -1.42 20.59
CA SER A 102 21.19 -2.24 21.15
C SER A 102 20.89 -3.75 21.12
N MET A 103 19.72 -4.14 20.60
CA MET A 103 19.33 -5.54 20.48
C MET A 103 20.08 -6.22 19.33
N THR A 104 20.24 -7.55 19.42
CA THR A 104 20.67 -8.35 18.28
C THR A 104 19.65 -8.24 17.14
N ALA A 105 20.07 -8.47 15.89
CA ALA A 105 19.17 -8.38 14.73
C ALA A 105 17.92 -9.27 14.87
N ALA A 106 18.10 -10.51 15.35
CA ALA A 106 17.00 -11.44 15.58
C ALA A 106 16.03 -10.91 16.66
N HIS A 107 16.55 -10.49 17.82
CA HIS A 107 15.70 -9.99 18.90
C HIS A 107 15.00 -8.67 18.53
N ARG A 108 15.69 -7.77 17.80
CA ARG A 108 15.09 -6.54 17.26
C ARG A 108 13.90 -6.86 16.36
N GLN A 109 14.03 -7.85 15.48
CA GLN A 109 12.96 -8.27 14.58
C GLN A 109 11.76 -8.83 15.37
N GLU A 110 12.00 -9.68 16.37
CA GLU A 110 10.93 -10.24 17.21
C GLU A 110 10.16 -9.14 17.96
N VAL A 111 10.87 -8.20 18.58
CA VAL A 111 10.25 -7.08 19.31
C VAL A 111 9.43 -6.19 18.36
N LEU A 112 9.98 -5.80 17.21
CA LEU A 112 9.24 -5.00 16.23
C LEU A 112 7.98 -5.74 15.73
N ASN A 113 8.09 -7.04 15.47
CA ASN A 113 6.96 -7.86 15.06
C ASN A 113 5.88 -7.94 16.15
N ASP A 114 6.26 -8.09 17.41
CA ASP A 114 5.32 -8.15 18.54
C ASP A 114 4.48 -6.87 18.64
N HIS A 115 5.13 -5.70 18.54
CA HIS A 115 4.43 -4.42 18.53
C HIS A 115 3.53 -4.22 17.29
N MET A 116 3.97 -4.67 16.10
CA MET A 116 3.12 -4.65 14.90
C MET A 116 1.91 -5.58 15.04
N LEU A 117 2.10 -6.77 15.64
CA LEU A 117 1.02 -7.73 15.89
C LEU A 117 0.02 -7.20 16.91
N ASP A 118 0.47 -6.55 17.98
CA ASP A 118 -0.40 -5.88 18.95
C ASP A 118 -1.22 -4.77 18.30
N SER A 119 -0.60 -3.93 17.44
CA SER A 119 -1.31 -2.90 16.67
C SER A 119 -2.40 -3.52 15.77
N ASN A 120 -2.08 -4.60 15.06
CA ASN A 120 -3.06 -5.32 14.25
C ASN A 120 -4.19 -5.93 15.10
N ARG A 121 -3.86 -6.50 16.26
CA ARG A 121 -4.84 -7.07 17.19
C ARG A 121 -5.82 -6.01 17.70
N LYS A 122 -5.33 -4.85 18.12
CA LYS A 122 -6.16 -3.73 18.58
C LYS A 122 -7.14 -3.26 17.50
N LYS A 123 -6.69 -3.17 16.25
CA LYS A 123 -7.56 -2.86 15.11
C LYS A 123 -8.66 -3.90 14.96
N MET A 124 -8.31 -5.19 15.01
CA MET A 124 -9.28 -6.30 14.87
C MET A 124 -10.32 -6.34 15.99
N LEU A 125 -9.93 -6.02 17.22
CA LEU A 125 -10.84 -5.99 18.37
C LEU A 125 -11.86 -4.86 18.27
N ASN A 126 -11.48 -3.74 17.66
CA ASN A 126 -12.32 -2.56 17.56
C ASN A 126 -13.05 -2.45 16.20
N ILE A 127 -13.08 -3.52 15.39
CA ILE A 127 -13.81 -3.51 14.12
C ILE A 127 -15.31 -3.38 14.41
N GLY A 128 -15.89 -2.23 14.01
CA GLY A 128 -17.33 -1.96 14.12
C GLY A 128 -17.73 -1.16 15.35
N GLU A 129 -16.78 -0.82 16.23
CA GLU A 129 -17.02 0.20 17.26
C GLU A 129 -16.88 1.58 16.61
N VAL A 130 -17.94 2.38 16.68
CA VAL A 130 -17.95 3.76 16.23
C VAL A 130 -17.58 4.61 17.45
N GLU A 131 -16.44 5.32 17.39
CA GLU A 131 -16.12 6.39 18.34
C GLU A 131 -17.13 7.55 18.26
#